data_AF-A0A2E6Z4X0-F1
#
_entry.id   AF-A0A2E6Z4X0-F1
#
_cell.length_a   1.000
_cell.length_b   1.000
_cell.length_c   1.000
_cell.angle_alpha   90.00
_cell.angle_beta   90.00
_cell.angle_gamma   90.00
#
_symmetry.space_group_name_H-M   'P 1'
#
loop_
_entity.id
_entity.type
_entity.pdbx_description
1 polymer ?
#
loop_
_entity_poly.entity_id
_entity_poly.type
_entity_poly.pdbx_seq_one_letter_code
_entity_poly.pdbx_strand_id
1 'polypeptide(L)' 'MEYSPVSKKQAVAMLRVWQQAGHELPSLAKFSTEKEGNSIIVLIPGYRCNKWYQVGDRFTAYQEAMASIGALLDETKATK' A
#
# COMPACT_ATOMS: atom_id res chain seq x y z
N MET A 1 12.09 10.58 5.49
CA MET A 1 12.18 9.82 4.23
C MET A 1 10.93 10.16 3.45
N GLU A 2 11.06 10.85 2.33
CA GLU A 2 9.89 11.14 1.47
C GLU A 2 9.61 9.92 0.60
N TYR A 3 8.40 9.35 0.74
CA TYR A 3 7.92 8.28 -0.13
C TYR A 3 7.13 8.90 -1.28
N SER A 4 7.28 8.36 -2.49
CA SER A 4 6.49 8.82 -3.63
C SER A 4 5.04 8.36 -3.47
N PRO A 5 4.05 9.27 -3.44
CA PRO A 5 2.65 8.89 -3.34
C PRO A 5 2.17 8.28 -4.65
N VAL A 6 1.31 7.26 -4.53
CA VAL A 6 0.61 6.64 -5.65
C VAL A 6 -0.89 6.64 -5.39
N SER A 7 -1.66 6.80 -6.46
CA SER A 7 -3.12 6.67 -6.41
C SER A 7 -3.54 5.24 -6.07
N LYS A 8 -4.76 5.06 -5.54
CA LYS A 8 -5.34 3.73 -5.31
C LYS A 8 -5.30 2.84 -6.56
N LYS A 9 -5.65 3.39 -7.73
CA LYS A 9 -5.59 2.67 -9.01
C LYS A 9 -4.19 2.17 -9.36
N GLN A 10 -3.16 3.00 -9.15
CA GLN A 10 -1.76 2.60 -9.35
C GLN A 10 -1.34 1.53 -8.34
N ALA A 11 -1.74 1.67 -7.08
CA ALA A 11 -1.45 0.69 -6.05
C ALA A 11 -2.08 -0.68 -6.35
N VAL A 12 -3.34 -0.71 -6.79
CA VAL A 12 -4.00 -1.94 -7.27
C VAL A 12 -3.23 -2.55 -8.44
N ALA A 13 -2.85 -1.75 -9.45
CA ALA A 13 -2.08 -2.25 -10.59
C ALA A 13 -0.74 -2.86 -10.15
N MET A 14 -0.05 -2.24 -9.19
CA MET A 14 1.21 -2.75 -8.64
C MET A 14 1.00 -4.06 -7.87
N LEU A 15 -0.02 -4.14 -7.03
CA LEU A 15 -0.36 -5.36 -6.29
C LEU A 15 -0.76 -6.50 -7.23
N ARG A 16 -1.43 -6.23 -8.34
CA ARG A 16 -1.73 -7.26 -9.35
C ARG A 16 -0.46 -7.86 -9.96
N VAL A 17 0.57 -7.07 -10.21
CA VAL A 17 1.86 -7.59 -10.72
C VAL A 17 2.47 -8.56 -9.71
N TRP A 18 2.45 -8.21 -8.42
CA TRP A 18 2.90 -9.11 -7.35
C TRP A 18 2.05 -10.38 -7.24
N GLN A 19 0.72 -10.25 -7.38
CA GLN A 19 -0.20 -11.38 -7.36
C GLN A 19 0.08 -12.35 -8.50
N GLN A 20 0.30 -11.82 -9.71
CA GLN A 20 0.64 -12.62 -10.89
C GLN A 20 1.99 -13.31 -10.76
N ALA A 21 2.92 -12.73 -10.01
CA ALA A 21 4.20 -13.35 -9.66
C ALA A 21 4.09 -14.40 -8.53
N GLY A 22 2.89 -14.64 -7.99
CA GLY A 22 2.64 -15.66 -6.96
C GLY A 22 2.92 -15.21 -5.53
N HIS A 23 3.02 -13.89 -5.27
CA HIS A 23 3.27 -13.37 -3.93
C HIS A 23 1.99 -13.13 -3.12
N GLU A 24 2.08 -13.41 -1.81
CA GLU A 24 1.04 -13.09 -0.84
C GLU A 24 0.93 -11.58 -0.60
N LEU A 25 -0.11 -10.96 -1.16
CA LEU A 25 -0.29 -9.50 -1.12
C LEU A 25 -0.30 -8.88 0.28
N PRO A 26 -0.93 -9.47 1.32
CA PRO A 26 -0.93 -8.88 2.65
C PRO A 26 0.48 -8.69 3.24
N SER A 27 1.43 -9.56 2.88
CA SER A 27 2.81 -9.50 3.37
C SER A 27 3.63 -8.37 2.75
N LEU A 28 3.14 -7.76 1.67
CA LEU A 28 3.81 -6.68 0.96
C LEU A 28 3.51 -5.31 1.56
N ALA A 29 2.45 -5.17 2.36
CA ALA A 29 2.10 -3.89 2.96
C ALA A 29 2.98 -3.59 4.18
N LYS A 30 3.47 -2.34 4.28
CA LYS A 30 4.20 -1.85 5.44
C LYS A 30 3.54 -0.59 5.98
N PHE A 31 3.36 -0.54 7.29
CA PHE A 31 2.95 0.69 7.99
C PHE A 31 4.18 1.44 8.47
N SER A 32 4.21 2.75 8.28
CA SER A 32 5.27 3.62 8.79
C SER A 32 4.65 4.81 9.50
N THR A 33 5.27 5.25 10.58
CA THR A 33 4.91 6.50 11.27
C THR A 33 5.81 7.62 10.78
N GLU A 34 5.25 8.71 10.27
CA GLU A 34 6.02 9.94 10.01
C GLU A 34 6.26 10.68 11.32
N LYS A 35 7.54 10.94 11.64
CA LYS A 35 7.97 11.57 12.90
C LYS A 35 7.44 13.00 13.08
N GLU A 36 7.13 13.70 11.99
CA GLU A 36 6.74 15.12 12.03
C GLU A 36 5.24 15.35 12.23
N GLY A 37 4.40 14.32 12.16
CA GLY A 37 2.94 14.50 12.17
C GLY A 37 2.13 13.48 12.97
N ASN A 38 2.78 12.51 13.64
CA ASN A 38 2.10 11.34 14.22
C ASN A 38 1.14 10.64 13.24
N SER A 39 1.41 10.77 11.94
CA SER A 39 0.63 10.18 10.87
C SER A 39 1.15 8.79 10.56
N ILE A 40 0.23 7.89 10.28
CA ILE A 40 0.50 6.54 9.79
C ILE A 40 0.32 6.56 8.29
N ILE A 41 1.33 6.10 7.58
CA ILE A 41 1.28 5.90 6.13
C ILE A 41 1.34 4.41 5.81
N VAL A 42 0.68 4.07 4.72
CA VAL A 42 0.71 2.76 4.11
C VAL A 42 1.73 2.77 2.98
N LEU A 43 2.60 1.76 2.96
CA LEU A 43 3.59 1.58 1.91
C LEU A 43 3.40 0.23 1.21
N ILE A 44 3.58 0.21 -0.11
CA ILE A 44 3.70 -1.02 -0.90
C ILE A 44 4.98 -1.00 -1.74
N PRO A 45 5.62 -2.15 -2.00
CA PRO A 45 6.80 -2.22 -2.82
C PRO A 45 6.44 -2.21 -4.31
N GLY A 46 7.23 -1.50 -5.12
CA GLY A 46 7.19 -1.65 -6.57
C GLY A 46 7.96 -2.88 -7.02
N TYR A 47 7.32 -3.72 -7.84
CA TYR A 47 7.87 -5.00 -8.31
C TYR A 47 9.21 -4.88 -9.04
N ARG A 48 9.38 -3.86 -9.89
CA ARG A 48 10.58 -3.72 -10.76
C ARG A 48 11.71 -2.89 -10.17
N CYS A 49 11.39 -1.97 -9.26
CA CYS A 49 12.31 -0.93 -8.81
C CYS A 49 12.72 -1.08 -7.34
N ASN A 50 12.11 -2.01 -6.59
CA ASN A 50 12.31 -2.20 -5.15
C ASN A 50 12.13 -0.91 -4.32
N LYS A 51 11.44 0.10 -4.86
CA LYS A 51 11.08 1.31 -4.14
C LYS A 51 9.77 1.10 -3.40
N TRP A 52 9.64 1.73 -2.25
CA TRP A 52 8.41 1.77 -1.48
C TRP A 52 7.60 3.01 -1.85
N TYR A 53 6.30 2.83 -2.05
CA TYR A 53 5.37 3.87 -2.47
C TYR A 53 4.29 4.07 -1.43
N GLN A 54 3.99 5.33 -1.13
CA GLN A 54 2.89 5.67 -0.23
C GLN A 54 1.55 5.48 -0.94
N VAL A 55 0.66 4.68 -0.35
CA VAL A 55 -0.67 4.45 -0.89
C VAL A 55 -1.69 5.33 -0.20
N GLY A 56 -2.34 6.19 -0.98
CA GLY A 56 -3.44 7.01 -0.48
C GLY A 56 -3.02 8.03 0.58
N ASP A 57 -3.97 8.33 1.46
CA ASP A 57 -3.87 9.40 2.44
C ASP A 57 -3.07 9.00 3.68
N ARG A 58 -2.75 10.01 4.49
CA ARG A 58 -2.18 9.83 5.83
C ARG A 58 -3.30 9.51 6.81
N PHE A 59 -3.06 8.54 7.68
CA PHE A 59 -4.02 8.10 8.70
C PHE A 59 -3.60 8.61 10.08
N THR A 60 -4.59 8.84 10.94
CA THR A 60 -4.33 9.22 12.34
C THR A 60 -4.36 8.01 13.26
N ALA A 61 -4.98 6.90 12.83
CA ALA A 61 -5.06 5.65 13.57
C ALA A 61 -4.65 4.43 12.73
N TYR A 62 -4.01 3.45 13.39
CA TYR A 62 -3.58 2.20 12.75
C TYR A 62 -4.76 1.40 12.20
N GLN A 63 -5.91 1.46 12.87
CA GLN A 63 -7.12 0.78 12.44
C GLN A 63 -7.63 1.30 11.10
N GLU A 64 -7.58 2.61 10.86
CA GLU A 64 -7.98 3.22 9.59
C GLU A 64 -7.01 2.80 8.47
N ALA A 65 -5.71 2.81 8.75
CA ALA A 65 -4.69 2.36 7.81
C ALA A 65 -4.88 0.88 7.44
N MET A 66 -5.18 0.02 8.42
CA MET A 66 -5.48 -1.40 8.19
C MET A 66 -6.77 -1.59 7.38
N ALA A 67 -7.83 -0.86 7.70
CA ALA A 67 -9.08 -0.91 6.92
C ALA A 67 -8.85 -0.48 5.46
N SER A 68 -8.05 0.58 5.24
CA SER A 68 -7.69 1.02 3.90
C SER A 68 -6.88 -0.03 3.14
N ILE A 69 -6.02 -0.80 3.81
CA ILE A 69 -5.29 -1.90 3.16
C ILE A 69 -6.22 -3.06 2.82
N GLY A 70 -7.15 -3.41 3.70
CA GLY A 70 -8.14 -4.45 3.45
C GLY A 70 -8.95 -4.15 2.19
N ALA A 71 -9.49 -2.93 2.09
CA ALA A 71 -10.25 -2.49 0.93
C ALA A 71 -9.42 -2.54 -0.38
N LEU A 72 -8.14 -2.17 -0.32
CA LEU A 72 -7.23 -2.22 -1.47
C LEU A 72 -6.95 -3.66 -1.93
N LEU A 73 -6.79 -4.58 -0.98
CA LEU A 73 -6.59 -6.00 -1.25
C LEU A 73 -7.85 -6.63 -1.86
N ASP A 74 -9.03 -6.26 -1.35
CA ASP A 74 -10.31 -6.72 -1.88
C ASP A 74 -10.52 -6.24 -3.32
N GLU A 75 -10.24 -4.97 -3.62
CA GLU A 75 -10.30 -4.42 -4.98
C GLU A 75 -9.32 -5.14 -5.94
N THR A 76 -8.14 -5.48 -5.43
CA THR A 76 -7.14 -6.23 -6.20
C THR A 76 -7.66 -7.61 -6.59
N LYS A 77 -8.37 -8.31 -5.68
CA LYS A 77 -8.94 -9.65 -5.90
C LYS A 77 -10.25 -9.64 -6.69
N ALA A 78 -11.04 -8.57 -6.60
CA ALA A 78 -12.37 -8.47 -7.22
C ALA A 78 -12.31 -8.28 -8.74
N THR A 79 -11.17 -7.86 -9.29
CA THR A 79 -11.02 -7.62 -10.73
C THR A 79 -10.42 -8.85 -11.40
N LYS A 80 -11.28 -9.72 -11.93
CA LYS A 80 -10.91 -10.81 -12.86
C LYS A 80 -11.11 -10.38 -14.30
#